data_AF-A0A4Q2X0C4-F1
#
_entry.id   AF-A0A4Q2X0C4-F1
#
_cell.length_a   1.000
_cell.length_b   1.000
_cell.length_c   1.000
_cell.angle_alpha   90.00
_cell.angle_beta   90.00
_cell.angle_gamma   90.00
#
_symmetry.space_group_name_H-M   'P 1'
#
loop_
_entity.id
_entity.type
_entity.pdbx_description
1 polymer ?
#
loop_
_entity_poly.entity_id
_entity_poly.type
_entity_poly.pdbx_seq_one_letter_code
_entity_poly.pdbx_strand_id
1 'polypeptide(L)' 'MRIVVHDYAGHAFPISLSRALAALGHEVVHAFASSLQTPRGDLARKAGDSPTLEFREIPMDPQYARYKYSFRRRRNMEVR' A
#
# COMPACT_ATOMS: atom_id res chain seq x y z
N MET A 1 5.24 -16.27 12.26
CA MET A 1 5.93 -14.99 12.54
C MET A 1 4.94 -13.85 12.33
N ARG A 2 5.20 -12.67 12.92
CA ARG A 2 4.42 -11.46 12.68
C ARG A 2 5.14 -10.58 11.66
N ILE A 3 4.48 -10.26 10.55
CA ILE A 3 5.07 -9.58 9.41
C ILE A 3 4.21 -8.38 9.03
N VAL A 4 4.85 -7.21 8.85
CA VAL A 4 4.21 -6.03 8.27
C VAL A 4 4.77 -5.83 6.87
N VAL A 5 3.87 -5.82 5.89
CA VAL A 5 4.19 -5.45 4.50
C VAL A 5 3.62 -4.05 4.29
N HIS A 6 4.50 -3.04 4.18
CA HIS A 6 4.06 -1.68 3.90
C HIS A 6 4.20 -1.36 2.41
N ASP A 7 3.07 -1.17 1.73
CA ASP A 7 3.02 -0.70 0.34
C ASP A 7 2.51 0.73 0.25
N TYR A 8 3.45 1.66 0.19
CA TYR A 8 3.13 3.08 0.06
C TYR A 8 2.67 3.43 -1.36
N ALA A 9 3.41 2.97 -2.37
CA ALA A 9 3.26 3.43 -3.75
C ALA A 9 2.26 2.61 -4.59
N GLY A 10 1.73 1.50 -4.05
CA GLY A 10 0.80 0.64 -4.79
C GLY A 10 1.52 -0.20 -5.82
N HIS A 11 2.59 -0.90 -5.43
CA HIS A 11 3.29 -1.78 -6.36
C HIS A 11 2.43 -3.01 -6.71
N ALA A 12 2.72 -3.67 -7.83
CA ALA A 12 1.86 -4.75 -8.31
C ALA A 12 1.88 -6.01 -7.42
N PHE A 13 3.03 -6.33 -6.80
CA PHE A 13 3.27 -7.60 -6.11
C PHE A 13 3.03 -7.63 -4.59
N PRO A 14 3.10 -6.53 -3.80
CA PRO A 14 3.03 -6.63 -2.33
C PRO A 14 1.76 -7.27 -1.81
N ILE A 15 0.63 -7.07 -2.49
CA ILE A 15 -0.65 -7.69 -2.12
C ILE A 15 -0.61 -9.21 -2.32
N SER A 16 -0.08 -9.71 -3.44
CA SER A 16 0.04 -11.15 -3.66
C SER A 16 1.07 -11.78 -2.72
N LEU A 17 2.16 -11.07 -2.42
CA LEU A 17 3.13 -11.46 -1.40
C LEU A 17 2.49 -11.59 -0.01
N SER A 18 1.70 -10.60 0.42
CA SER A 18 1.00 -10.65 1.71
C SER A 18 0.05 -11.84 1.81
N ARG A 19 -0.69 -12.13 0.74
CA ARG A 19 -1.55 -13.32 0.67
C ARG A 19 -0.74 -14.62 0.78
N ALA A 20 0.36 -14.74 0.04
CA ALA A 20 1.21 -15.92 0.08
C ALA A 20 1.83 -16.14 1.47
N LEU A 21 2.35 -15.08 2.11
CA LEU A 21 2.90 -15.14 3.46
C LEU A 21 1.85 -15.58 4.49
N ALA A 22 0.63 -15.07 4.39
CA ALA A 22 -0.45 -15.46 5.29
C ALA A 22 -0.91 -16.91 5.04
N ALA A 23 -0.91 -17.37 3.79
CA ALA A 23 -1.19 -18.76 3.42
C ALA A 23 -0.11 -19.74 3.93
N LEU A 24 1.14 -19.28 4.10
CA LEU A 24 2.21 -20.03 4.76
C LEU A 24 2.08 -20.06 6.29
N GLY A 25 1.00 -19.53 6.86
CA GLY A 25 0.71 -19.57 8.31
C GLY A 25 1.35 -18.42 9.10
N HIS A 26 1.72 -17.32 8.45
CA HIS A 26 2.19 -16.12 9.15
C HIS A 26 1.04 -15.18 9.52
N GLU A 27 1.23 -14.38 10.56
CA GLU A 27 0.38 -13.22 10.88
C GLU A 27 0.87 -12.04 10.06
N VAL A 28 0.05 -11.55 9.14
CA VAL A 28 0.46 -10.54 8.15
C VAL A 28 -0.46 -9.33 8.20
N VAL A 29 0.14 -8.15 8.39
CA VAL A 29 -0.54 -6.87 8.18
C VAL A 29 -0.01 -6.24 6.89
N HIS A 30 -0.88 -6.07 5.91
CA HIS A 30 -0.61 -5.31 4.71
C HIS A 30 -1.03 -3.86 4.92
N ALA A 31 -0.06 -2.99 5.19
CA ALA A 31 -0.29 -1.57 5.41
C ALA A 31 -0.16 -0.79 4.09
N PHE A 32 -1.16 0.02 3.74
CA PHE A 32 -1.17 0.80 2.50
C PHE A 32 -1.62 2.25 2.74
N ALA A 33 -1.15 3.18 1.92
CA ALA A 33 -1.40 4.61 2.13
C ALA A 33 -2.80 5.03 1.62
N SER A 34 -3.65 5.69 2.40
CA SER A 34 -5.04 5.97 2.01
C SER A 34 -5.20 6.83 0.74
N SER A 35 -4.47 7.93 0.67
CA SER A 35 -4.75 9.04 -0.25
C SER A 35 -3.96 9.01 -1.56
N LEU A 36 -3.25 7.92 -1.85
CA LEU A 36 -2.49 7.79 -3.09
C LEU A 36 -3.36 7.26 -4.22
N GLN A 37 -3.59 8.07 -5.26
CA GLN A 37 -4.18 7.58 -6.51
C GLN A 37 -3.12 6.82 -7.30
N THR A 38 -3.17 5.49 -7.20
CA THR A 38 -2.29 4.55 -7.91
C THR A 38 -3.09 3.32 -8.30
N PRO A 39 -2.81 2.68 -9.45
CA PRO A 39 -3.37 1.38 -9.77
C PRO A 39 -2.86 0.38 -8.73
N ARG A 40 -3.72 -0.01 -7.79
CA ARG A 40 -3.40 -0.98 -6.74
C ARG A 40 -4.02 -2.32 -7.06
N GLY A 41 -3.41 -3.38 -6.55
CA GLY A 41 -4.06 -4.69 -6.53
C GLY A 41 -5.30 -4.69 -5.63
N ASP A 42 -5.99 -5.82 -5.62
CA ASP A 42 -7.24 -5.99 -4.89
C ASP A 42 -7.01 -6.06 -3.37
N LEU A 43 -7.35 -4.98 -2.67
CA LEU A 43 -7.23 -4.80 -1.22
C LEU A 43 -8.42 -5.37 -0.44
N ALA A 44 -9.47 -5.84 -1.11
CA ALA A 44 -10.58 -6.51 -0.45
C ALA A 44 -10.17 -7.92 -0.02
N ARG A 45 -10.61 -8.33 1.18
CA ARG A 45 -10.49 -9.73 1.59
C ARG A 45 -11.36 -10.61 0.70
N LYS A 46 -10.80 -11.74 0.28
CA LYS A 46 -11.47 -12.76 -0.52
C LYS A 46 -11.83 -13.97 0.34
N ALA A 47 -12.81 -14.76 -0.11
CA ALA A 47 -13.24 -15.97 0.59
C ALA A 47 -12.12 -17.03 0.79
N GLY A 48 -11.03 -16.96 0.01
CA GLY A 48 -9.85 -17.81 0.15
C GLY A 48 -8.66 -17.19 0.89
N ASP A 49 -8.78 -15.95 1.37
CA ASP A 49 -7.67 -15.30 2.10
C ASP A 49 -7.57 -15.87 3.52
N SER A 50 -6.33 -16.10 3.98
CA SER A 50 -6.06 -16.58 5.33
C SER A 50 -6.71 -15.67 6.40
N PRO A 51 -7.24 -16.22 7.51
CA PRO A 51 -7.75 -15.44 8.64
C PRO A 51 -6.68 -14.55 9.29
N THR A 52 -5.40 -14.86 9.10
CA THR A 52 -4.26 -14.13 9.67
C THR A 52 -3.78 -12.97 8.80
N LEU A 53 -4.46 -12.69 7.68
CA LEU A 53 -4.19 -11.54 6.82
C LEU A 53 -5.11 -10.36 7.14
N GLU A 54 -4.51 -9.22 7.50
CA GLU A 54 -5.19 -7.95 7.70
C GLU A 54 -4.72 -6.92 6.67
N PHE A 55 -5.64 -6.19 6.06
CA PHE A 55 -5.34 -5.01 5.26
C PHE A 55 -5.60 -3.76 6.10
N ARG A 56 -4.58 -2.92 6.26
CA ARG A 56 -4.64 -1.73 7.09
C ARG A 56 -4.35 -0.48 6.28
N GLU A 57 -5.35 0.39 6.23
CA GLU A 57 -5.19 1.71 5.63
C GLU A 57 -4.45 2.65 6.58
N ILE A 58 -3.44 3.34 6.08
CA ILE A 58 -2.65 4.32 6.81
C ILE A 58 -3.00 5.71 6.29
N PRO A 59 -3.60 6.59 7.12
CA PRO A 59 -3.95 7.93 6.71
C PRO A 59 -2.70 8.74 6.36
N MET A 60 -2.75 9.42 5.23
CA MET A 60 -1.69 10.33 4.80
C MET A 60 -2.04 11.78 5.18
N ASP A 61 -1.02 12.64 5.22
CA ASP A 61 -1.24 14.08 5.27
C ASP A 61 -2.16 14.52 4.11
N PRO A 62 -3.32 15.14 4.37
CA PRO A 62 -4.22 15.62 3.32
C PRO A 62 -3.55 16.58 2.33
N GLN A 63 -2.51 17.32 2.76
CA GLN A 63 -1.74 18.22 1.90
C GLN A 63 -0.80 17.48 0.95
N TYR A 64 -0.51 16.20 1.19
CA TYR A 64 0.40 15.41 0.38
C TYR A 64 0.00 15.39 -1.09
N ALA A 65 -1.28 15.17 -1.39
CA ALA A 65 -1.78 15.17 -2.77
C ALA A 65 -1.53 16.53 -3.46
N ARG A 66 -1.83 17.64 -2.76
CA ARG A 66 -1.61 19.00 -3.28
C ARG A 66 -0.15 19.23 -3.67
N TYR A 67 0.80 18.79 -2.84
CA TYR A 67 2.23 18.97 -3.13
C TYR A 67 2.74 17.99 -4.18
N LYS A 68 2.32 16.72 -4.13
CA LYS A 68 2.74 15.68 -5.08
C LYS A 68 2.36 16.02 -6.52
N TYR A 69 1.14 16.52 -6.72
CA TYR A 69 0.60 16.83 -8.04
C TYR A 69 0.83 18.30 -8.46
N SER A 70 1.58 19.08 -7.69
CA SER A 70 1.96 20.45 -8.07
C SER A 70 3.05 20.41 -9.15
N PHE A 71 2.68 20.70 -10.39
CA PHE A 71 3.60 20.73 -11.53
C PHE A 71 4.81 21.64 -11.31
N ARG A 72 4.60 22.87 -10.80
CA ARG A 72 5.68 23.83 -10.54
C ARG A 72 6.71 23.28 -9.54
N ARG A 73 6.24 22.70 -8.43
CA ARG A 73 7.13 22.08 -7.43
C ARG A 73 7.84 20.86 -8.00
N ARG A 74 7.13 19.99 -8.71
CA ARG A 74 7.70 18.78 -9.34
C ARG A 74 8.83 19.15 -10.31
N ARG A 75 8.57 20.11 -11.21
CA ARG A 75 9.55 20.61 -12.17
C ARG A 75 10.79 21.20 -11.49
N ASN A 76 10.63 22.01 -10.44
CA ASN A 76 11.77 22.59 -9.72
C ASN A 76 12.62 21.54 -8.96
N MET A 77 12.07 20.36 -8.67
CA MET A 77 12.83 19.24 -8.07
C MET A 77 13.57 18.40 -9.13
N GLU A 78 13.00 18.27 -10.33
CA GLU A 78 13.55 17.42 -11.40
C GLU A 78 14.50 18.18 -12.34
N VAL A 79 14.29 19.48 -12.51
CA VAL A 79 15.10 20.36 -13.36
C VAL A 79 15.83 21.36 -12.45
N ARG A 80 17.15 21.21 -12.38
CA ARG A 80 18.05 22.09 -11.62
C ARG A 80 18.48 23.29 -12.45
#